data_AF-A0AAW2H7Q2-F1
#
_entry.id   AF-A0AAW2H7Q2-F1
#
_cell.length_a   1.000
_cell.length_b   1.000
_cell.length_c   1.000
_cell.angle_alpha   90.00
_cell.angle_beta   90.00
_cell.angle_gamma   90.00
#
_symmetry.space_group_name_H-M   'P 1'
#
loop_
_entity.id
_entity.type
_entity.pdbx_description
1 polymer ?
#
loop_
_entity_poly.entity_id
_entity_poly.type
_entity_poly.pdbx_seq_one_letter_code
_entity_poly.pdbx_strand_id
1 'polypeptide(L)'
;MSRTEFPATKAYSKIYKFILDIDKCIRTAPQCTNSRVATLLDSIDQIVANTALEDRRDRFANPAVKKFHAALQSLAIDVDTDVYIKNAFGNAVRLDYGTGHELNFLCFLYTLVQQGLVEMCEVFTAMCHYFRVVRNLIRKFSIEPAGSHGLWGLDDYQFLPFLLGSSELHSSACVLDNLKSSCYKEAVDFIKETKGKGGIPIEFVAPKLYSMRNLKWTDVNVRLFRMYNEDVLRSELSTSATARMFGKFVVLEGIDKSGKTATIARLSERIRSEGLFSVDVLTFGFPNRNSATGQVIDKYLGGMITLPPEAAHLLFSANRWEMRQFILENRAVSLLLCDRYFYSGIVYTHAKGIDLGWCSGPDTGMPLPDLVFFIDTHPSVVSHRAGFGAERYERMRFLERVHEGYVKVLSGIPYCVFVNGNQSIDGIVDDILKTMATRLFNKKE
;
A
#
# COMPACT_ATOMS: atom_id res chain seq x y z
N MET A 1 -5.70 25.62 9.24
CA MET A 1 -5.01 25.01 8.09
C MET A 1 -5.71 23.72 7.77
N SER A 2 -6.12 23.56 6.52
CA SER A 2 -6.52 22.23 6.01
C SER A 2 -5.27 21.33 6.02
N ARG A 3 -5.42 20.02 6.25
CA ARG A 3 -4.27 19.10 6.22
C ARG A 3 -3.75 18.91 4.76
N THR A 4 -4.50 19.36 3.73
CA THR A 4 -4.08 19.46 2.31
C THR A 4 -3.02 20.54 2.11
N GLU A 5 -2.99 21.56 2.96
CA GLU A 5 -1.94 22.60 3.00
C GLU A 5 -0.70 22.13 3.77
N PHE A 6 -0.82 21.12 4.64
CA PHE A 6 0.28 20.70 5.54
C PHE A 6 1.55 20.30 4.78
N PRO A 7 1.51 19.50 3.69
CA PRO A 7 2.69 19.18 2.90
C PRO A 7 3.38 20.39 2.25
N ALA A 8 2.66 21.50 2.05
CA ALA A 8 3.21 22.75 1.52
C ALA A 8 3.83 23.63 2.62
N THR A 9 3.75 23.23 3.89
CA THR A 9 4.27 24.03 5.01
C THR A 9 5.74 23.82 5.27
N LYS A 10 6.37 24.86 5.84
CA LYS A 10 7.72 24.75 6.42
C LYS A 10 7.78 23.71 7.55
N ALA A 11 6.67 23.49 8.27
CA ALA A 11 6.61 22.51 9.36
C ALA A 11 6.77 21.08 8.83
N TYR A 12 6.05 20.73 7.76
CA TYR A 12 6.21 19.43 7.09
C TYR A 12 7.65 19.21 6.62
N SER A 13 8.24 20.17 5.91
CA SER A 13 9.63 20.03 5.43
C SER A 13 10.63 19.87 6.58
N LYS A 14 10.42 20.57 7.70
CA LYS A 14 11.24 20.45 8.91
C LYS A 14 11.12 19.08 9.56
N ILE A 15 9.90 18.57 9.73
CA ILE A 15 9.64 17.25 10.32
C ILE A 15 10.24 16.16 9.44
N TYR A 16 9.97 16.19 8.13
CA TYR A 16 10.48 15.19 7.20
C TYR A 16 12.00 15.19 7.15
N LYS A 17 12.62 16.37 7.10
CA LYS A 17 14.08 16.51 7.19
C LYS A 17 14.62 15.97 8.52
N PHE A 18 13.97 16.26 9.63
CA PHE A 18 14.39 15.77 10.94
C PHE A 18 14.39 14.24 11.00
N ILE A 19 13.37 13.57 10.44
CA ILE A 19 13.34 12.10 10.38
C ILE A 19 14.50 11.56 9.52
N LEU A 20 14.81 12.19 8.39
CA LEU A 20 15.97 11.84 7.56
C LEU A 20 17.30 12.02 8.31
N ASP A 21 17.42 13.10 9.08
CA ASP A 21 18.60 13.39 9.88
C ASP A 21 18.77 12.36 11.02
N ILE A 22 17.67 11.93 11.66
CA ILE A 22 17.67 10.85 12.65
C ILE A 22 18.09 9.53 12.00
N ASP A 23 17.49 9.15 10.87
CA ASP A 23 17.84 7.92 10.15
C ASP A 23 19.33 7.88 9.79
N LYS A 24 19.85 8.99 9.26
CA LYS A 24 21.29 9.12 8.97
C LYS A 24 22.11 8.95 10.25
N CYS A 25 21.73 9.64 11.33
CA CYS A 25 22.45 9.58 12.60
C CYS A 25 22.52 8.15 13.17
N ILE A 26 21.40 7.42 13.17
CA ILE A 26 21.35 6.01 13.61
C ILE A 26 22.34 5.15 12.83
N ARG A 27 22.48 5.40 11.52
CA ARG A 27 23.37 4.61 10.66
C ARG A 27 24.84 4.99 10.77
N THR A 28 25.16 6.22 11.18
CA THR A 28 26.53 6.75 11.10
C THR A 28 27.19 7.08 12.44
N ALA A 29 26.44 7.10 13.53
CA ALA A 29 26.94 7.52 14.83
C ALA A 29 26.52 6.55 15.96
N PRO A 30 27.35 6.36 17.00
CA PRO A 30 26.91 5.76 18.25
C PRO A 30 25.76 6.56 18.87
N GLN A 31 24.78 5.86 19.44
CA GLN A 31 23.63 6.47 20.09
C GLN A 31 23.88 6.58 21.60
N CYS A 32 23.43 7.67 22.22
CA CYS A 32 23.60 7.93 23.66
C CYS A 32 22.27 8.37 24.29
N THR A 33 22.21 8.46 25.63
CA THR A 33 20.98 8.77 26.36
C THR A 33 21.04 10.18 26.93
N ASN A 34 20.03 10.99 26.62
CA ASN A 34 19.82 12.27 27.29
C ASN A 34 19.17 12.03 28.66
N SER A 35 19.87 12.33 29.75
CA SER A 35 19.40 12.06 31.11
C SER A 35 18.13 12.84 31.48
N ARG A 36 17.96 14.06 30.97
CA ARG A 36 16.79 14.90 31.25
C ARG A 36 15.53 14.31 30.63
N VAL A 37 15.59 13.94 29.35
CA VAL A 37 14.46 13.30 28.66
C VAL A 37 14.17 11.92 29.27
N ALA A 38 15.20 11.15 29.64
CA ALA A 38 15.02 9.87 30.31
C ALA A 38 14.26 10.03 31.64
N THR A 39 14.68 10.97 32.50
CA THR A 39 14.05 11.23 33.82
C THR A 39 12.60 11.70 33.67
N LEU A 40 12.32 12.50 32.64
CA LEU A 40 10.96 12.93 32.32
C LEU A 40 10.08 11.73 31.93
N LEU A 41 10.56 10.86 31.05
CA LEU A 41 9.83 9.66 30.64
C LEU A 41 9.65 8.67 31.79
N ASP A 42 10.65 8.50 32.64
CA ASP A 42 10.56 7.70 33.87
C ASP A 42 9.45 8.24 34.78
N SER A 43 9.39 9.56 34.97
CA SER A 43 8.35 10.21 35.76
C SER A 43 6.95 9.96 35.18
N ILE A 44 6.81 10.01 33.85
CA ILE A 44 5.54 9.72 33.16
C ILE A 44 5.17 8.24 33.31
N ASP A 45 6.13 7.31 33.17
CA ASP A 45 5.89 5.88 33.37
C ASP A 45 5.51 5.56 34.83
N GLN A 46 6.06 6.30 35.81
CA GLN A 46 5.61 6.22 37.20
C GLN A 46 4.17 6.69 37.38
N ILE A 47 3.72 7.74 36.66
CA ILE A 47 2.30 8.14 36.67
C ILE A 47 1.43 7.02 36.08
N VAL A 48 1.88 6.38 34.98
CA VAL A 48 1.20 5.20 34.42
C VAL A 48 1.10 4.11 35.49
N ALA A 49 2.20 3.76 36.14
CA ALA A 49 2.27 2.70 37.15
C ALA A 49 1.40 2.98 38.39
N ASN A 50 1.38 4.23 38.87
CA ASN A 50 0.66 4.61 40.10
C ASN A 50 -0.84 4.88 39.89
N THR A 51 -1.28 5.12 38.66
CA THR A 51 -2.70 5.33 38.36
C THR A 51 -3.47 4.01 38.51
N ALA A 52 -4.29 3.89 39.55
CA ALA A 52 -5.10 2.69 39.80
C ALA A 52 -6.20 2.51 38.75
N LEU A 53 -6.40 1.26 38.31
CA LEU A 53 -7.49 0.89 37.41
C LEU A 53 -8.84 1.03 38.12
N GLU A 54 -9.86 1.41 37.36
CA GLU A 54 -11.23 1.37 37.86
C GLU A 54 -11.80 -0.04 37.69
N ASP A 55 -12.49 -0.52 38.74
CA ASP A 55 -13.11 -1.86 38.77
C ASP A 55 -14.40 -1.87 37.93
N ARG A 56 -14.21 -1.97 36.62
CA ARG A 56 -15.28 -2.04 35.62
C ARG A 56 -14.86 -3.05 34.55
N ARG A 57 -15.74 -3.99 34.21
CA ARG A 57 -15.54 -4.96 33.13
C ARG A 57 -16.12 -4.42 31.81
N ASP A 58 -15.61 -3.29 31.35
CA ASP A 58 -15.97 -2.74 30.04
C ASP A 58 -15.15 -3.41 28.93
N ARG A 59 -15.73 -3.47 27.72
CA ARG A 59 -15.05 -3.98 26.51
C ARG A 59 -14.02 -3.00 25.94
N PHE A 60 -14.05 -1.75 26.39
CA PHE A 60 -13.32 -0.60 25.88
C PHE A 60 -12.25 -0.14 26.86
N ALA A 61 -11.50 0.92 26.51
CA ALA A 61 -10.42 1.45 27.33
C ALA A 61 -10.85 1.76 28.78
N ASN A 62 -10.00 1.41 29.75
CA ASN A 62 -10.28 1.65 31.17
C ASN A 62 -10.33 3.16 31.46
N PRO A 63 -11.44 3.69 32.02
CA PRO A 63 -11.61 5.11 32.27
C PRO A 63 -10.54 5.75 33.17
N ALA A 64 -9.80 4.95 33.95
CA ALA A 64 -8.68 5.42 34.75
C ALA A 64 -7.61 6.15 33.94
N VAL A 65 -7.51 5.92 32.62
CA VAL A 65 -6.60 6.66 31.73
C VAL A 65 -6.86 8.17 31.77
N LYS A 66 -8.08 8.61 32.08
CA LYS A 66 -8.39 10.04 32.29
C LYS A 66 -7.65 10.63 33.48
N LYS A 67 -7.43 9.85 34.55
CA LYS A 67 -6.63 10.27 35.71
C LYS A 67 -5.16 10.38 35.35
N PHE A 68 -4.64 9.45 34.55
CA PHE A 68 -3.30 9.56 33.96
C PHE A 68 -3.17 10.86 33.15
N HIS A 69 -4.11 11.14 32.24
CA HIS A 69 -4.07 12.38 31.45
C HIS A 69 -4.14 13.63 32.32
N ALA A 70 -4.98 13.66 33.36
CA ALA A 70 -5.02 14.78 34.29
C ALA A 70 -3.68 15.01 35.00
N ALA A 71 -3.05 13.93 35.50
CA ALA A 71 -1.74 14.01 36.13
C ALA A 71 -0.64 14.45 35.15
N LEU A 72 -0.66 13.97 33.89
CA LEU A 72 0.24 14.41 32.84
C LEU A 72 0.10 15.91 32.52
N GLN A 73 -1.14 16.44 32.52
CA GLN A 73 -1.38 17.87 32.29
C GLN A 73 -0.86 18.74 33.44
N SER A 74 -0.88 18.23 34.67
CA SER A 74 -0.36 18.90 35.87
C SER A 74 1.16 18.76 36.05
N LEU A 75 1.83 17.92 35.26
CA LEU A 75 3.27 17.76 35.34
C LEU A 75 3.95 19.07 34.94
N ALA A 76 4.82 19.59 35.82
CA ALA A 76 5.64 20.75 35.53
C ALA A 76 6.75 20.37 34.55
N ILE A 77 6.71 20.93 33.35
CA ILE A 77 7.70 20.69 32.30
C ILE A 77 8.29 22.04 31.94
N ASP A 78 9.56 22.25 32.29
CA ASP A 78 10.27 23.52 32.14
C ASP A 78 10.84 23.67 30.71
N VAL A 79 9.96 23.66 29.72
CA VAL A 79 10.29 23.95 28.32
C VAL A 79 9.08 24.55 27.61
N ASP A 80 9.33 25.53 26.74
CA ASP A 80 8.33 26.27 25.94
C ASP A 80 7.51 25.41 24.97
N THR A 81 7.69 24.09 24.99
CA THR A 81 7.09 23.12 24.07
C THR A 81 6.31 22.02 24.79
N ASP A 82 5.83 22.31 26.00
CA ASP A 82 5.02 21.42 26.84
C ASP A 82 3.81 20.83 26.09
N VAL A 83 3.26 21.58 25.13
CA VAL A 83 2.08 21.20 24.35
C VAL A 83 2.32 19.92 23.55
N TYR A 84 3.52 19.73 23.01
CA TYR A 84 3.82 18.54 22.20
C TYR A 84 3.91 17.30 23.10
N ILE A 85 4.67 17.38 24.20
CA ILE A 85 4.83 16.25 25.11
C ILE A 85 3.51 15.90 25.82
N LYS A 86 2.69 16.89 26.20
CA LYS A 86 1.38 16.66 26.83
C LYS A 86 0.35 16.03 25.88
N ASN A 87 0.52 16.20 24.57
CA ASN A 87 -0.33 15.58 23.54
C ASN A 87 0.28 14.31 22.92
N ALA A 88 1.41 13.83 23.44
CA ALA A 88 2.09 12.65 22.94
C ALA A 88 1.50 11.32 23.44
N PHE A 89 0.69 11.31 24.50
CA PHE A 89 0.27 10.05 25.16
C PHE A 89 -1.20 9.68 24.96
N GLY A 90 -1.79 10.06 23.82
CA GLY A 90 -3.17 9.74 23.48
C GLY A 90 -4.17 10.86 23.79
N ASN A 91 -5.47 10.58 23.61
CA ASN A 91 -6.55 11.54 23.82
C ASN A 91 -7.44 11.18 25.02
N ALA A 92 -7.56 12.09 25.99
CA ALA A 92 -8.33 11.87 27.21
C ALA A 92 -9.85 11.75 27.02
N VAL A 93 -10.40 12.22 25.89
CA VAL A 93 -11.84 12.16 25.62
C VAL A 93 -12.17 10.89 24.85
N ARG A 94 -11.42 10.62 23.77
CA ARG A 94 -11.62 9.44 22.92
C ARG A 94 -11.01 8.16 23.50
N LEU A 95 -10.12 8.28 24.49
CA LEU A 95 -9.41 7.18 25.14
C LEU A 95 -8.60 6.34 24.14
N ASP A 96 -8.04 7.03 23.14
CA ASP A 96 -7.32 6.44 22.02
C ASP A 96 -5.87 6.92 21.93
N TYR A 97 -5.03 6.13 21.25
CA TYR A 97 -3.64 6.46 20.91
C TYR A 97 -3.33 6.02 19.47
N GLY A 98 -2.50 6.78 18.75
CA GLY A 98 -2.08 6.45 17.40
C GLY A 98 -0.89 7.28 16.92
N THR A 99 -0.57 7.16 15.64
CA THR A 99 0.63 7.77 15.00
C THR A 99 0.68 9.29 15.08
N GLY A 100 -0.46 9.97 15.19
CA GLY A 100 -0.50 11.43 15.42
C GLY A 100 0.05 11.84 16.79
N HIS A 101 -0.13 11.00 17.81
CA HIS A 101 0.41 11.23 19.15
C HIS A 101 1.92 10.94 19.19
N GLU A 102 2.34 9.87 18.52
CA GLU A 102 3.75 9.58 18.25
C GLU A 102 4.46 10.75 17.54
N LEU A 103 3.82 11.38 16.56
CA LEU A 103 4.34 12.56 15.87
C LEU A 103 4.50 13.76 16.81
N ASN A 104 3.63 13.95 17.80
CA ASN A 104 3.80 15.00 18.80
C ASN A 104 5.08 14.80 19.61
N PHE A 105 5.40 13.56 20.02
CA PHE A 105 6.65 13.29 20.73
C PHE A 105 7.88 13.57 19.86
N LEU A 106 7.82 13.22 18.57
CA LEU A 106 8.87 13.57 17.62
C LEU A 106 9.04 15.09 17.48
N CYS A 107 7.95 15.85 17.43
CA CYS A 107 7.99 17.33 17.40
C CYS A 107 8.56 17.92 18.68
N PHE A 108 8.27 17.33 19.85
CA PHE A 108 8.89 17.69 21.12
C PHE A 108 10.42 17.53 21.04
N LEU A 109 10.92 16.38 20.61
CA LEU A 109 12.36 16.16 20.46
C LEU A 109 12.99 17.10 19.42
N TYR A 110 12.30 17.36 18.30
CA TYR A 110 12.74 18.35 17.31
C TYR A 110 13.01 19.70 17.98
N THR A 111 12.09 20.16 18.84
CA THR A 111 12.23 21.46 19.51
C THR A 111 13.41 21.50 20.48
N LEU A 112 13.66 20.41 21.22
CA LEU A 112 14.82 20.31 22.12
C LEU A 112 16.14 20.32 21.36
N VAL A 113 16.20 19.66 20.19
CA VAL A 113 17.37 19.70 19.31
C VAL A 113 17.60 21.13 18.79
N GLN A 114 16.54 21.84 18.38
CA GLN A 114 16.68 23.23 17.94
C GLN A 114 17.16 24.18 19.06
N GLN A 115 16.87 23.86 20.32
CA GLN A 115 17.33 24.62 21.49
C GLN A 115 18.72 24.18 22.00
N GLY A 116 19.32 23.14 21.40
CA GLY A 116 20.60 22.59 21.85
C GLY A 116 20.54 21.85 23.19
N LEU A 117 19.34 21.45 23.62
CA LEU A 117 19.14 20.68 24.87
C LEU A 117 19.26 19.17 24.68
N VAL A 118 19.14 18.71 23.42
CA VAL A 118 19.26 17.31 23.00
C VAL A 118 20.13 17.26 21.74
N GLU A 119 21.06 16.32 21.69
CA GLU A 119 21.87 16.06 20.50
C GLU A 119 21.21 15.05 19.56
N MET A 120 21.56 15.06 18.27
CA MET A 120 20.95 14.14 17.29
C MET A 120 21.12 12.65 17.63
N CYS A 121 22.26 12.26 18.22
CA CYS A 121 22.54 10.90 18.67
C CYS A 121 21.75 10.46 19.92
N GLU A 122 21.06 11.39 20.57
CA GLU A 122 20.20 11.12 21.73
C GLU A 122 18.74 10.92 21.35
N VAL A 123 18.33 11.34 20.14
CA VAL A 123 16.93 11.31 19.70
C VAL A 123 16.41 9.87 19.62
N PHE A 124 17.18 8.94 19.05
CA PHE A 124 16.73 7.56 18.88
C PHE A 124 16.51 6.84 20.21
N THR A 125 17.41 7.00 21.19
CA THR A 125 17.27 6.37 22.51
C THR A 125 16.07 6.94 23.28
N ALA A 126 15.82 8.25 23.16
CA ALA A 126 14.63 8.90 23.70
C ALA A 126 13.34 8.36 23.07
N MET A 127 13.30 8.19 21.74
CA MET A 127 12.18 7.55 21.04
C MET A 127 11.95 6.11 21.52
N CYS A 128 13.01 5.31 21.66
CA CYS A 128 12.93 3.94 22.17
C CYS A 128 12.35 3.87 23.59
N HIS A 129 12.78 4.77 24.49
CA HIS A 129 12.22 4.85 25.83
C HIS A 129 10.74 5.25 25.78
N TYR A 130 10.38 6.27 25.02
CA TYR A 130 8.99 6.69 24.82
C TYR A 130 8.09 5.55 24.31
N PHE A 131 8.55 4.76 23.34
CA PHE A 131 7.78 3.62 22.83
C PHE A 131 7.45 2.60 23.92
N ARG A 132 8.36 2.37 24.86
CA ARG A 132 8.14 1.45 25.99
C ARG A 132 7.10 1.99 26.96
N VAL A 133 7.17 3.28 27.31
CA VAL A 133 6.16 3.95 28.16
C VAL A 133 4.78 3.90 27.52
N VAL A 134 4.68 4.16 26.21
CA VAL A 134 3.41 4.05 25.47
C VAL A 134 2.86 2.63 25.49
N ARG A 135 3.70 1.60 25.31
CA ARG A 135 3.24 0.21 25.38
C ARG A 135 2.76 -0.17 26.79
N ASN A 136 3.43 0.33 27.84
CA ASN A 136 2.96 0.16 29.22
C ASN A 136 1.59 0.81 29.43
N LEU A 137 1.42 2.03 28.92
CA LEU A 137 0.15 2.75 28.95
C LEU A 137 -0.96 1.98 28.23
N ILE A 138 -0.73 1.52 26.99
CA ILE A 138 -1.70 0.76 26.19
C ILE A 138 -2.08 -0.54 26.90
N ARG A 139 -1.09 -1.32 27.39
CA ARG A 139 -1.34 -2.57 28.11
C ARG A 139 -2.18 -2.35 29.36
N LYS A 140 -1.79 -1.36 30.18
CA LYS A 140 -2.41 -1.13 31.48
C LYS A 140 -3.87 -0.70 31.34
N PHE A 141 -4.14 0.24 30.44
CA PHE A 141 -5.48 0.82 30.30
C PHE A 141 -6.29 0.24 29.15
N SER A 142 -5.76 -0.73 28.40
CA SER A 142 -6.43 -1.28 27.20
C SER A 142 -6.87 -0.19 26.22
N ILE A 143 -5.98 0.76 25.94
CA ILE A 143 -6.25 1.94 25.09
C ILE A 143 -6.65 1.50 23.68
N GLU A 144 -7.59 2.22 23.08
CA GLU A 144 -8.03 1.96 21.71
C GLU A 144 -7.10 2.57 20.67
N PRO A 145 -6.96 1.96 19.49
CA PRO A 145 -6.14 2.52 18.44
C PRO A 145 -6.84 3.67 17.71
N ALA A 146 -6.19 4.83 17.66
CA ALA A 146 -6.68 6.03 16.99
C ALA A 146 -6.36 5.97 15.50
N GLY A 147 -7.40 5.87 14.65
CA GLY A 147 -7.22 5.86 13.20
C GLY A 147 -6.56 4.59 12.65
N SER A 148 -6.73 3.45 13.32
CA SER A 148 -6.23 2.17 12.81
C SER A 148 -6.80 1.86 11.44
N HIS A 149 -5.93 1.38 10.55
CA HIS A 149 -6.29 0.83 9.24
C HIS A 149 -6.53 -0.70 9.29
N GLY A 150 -6.57 -1.29 10.49
CA GLY A 150 -6.70 -2.73 10.71
C GLY A 150 -5.62 -3.51 9.97
N LEU A 151 -6.04 -4.52 9.19
CA LEU A 151 -5.15 -5.30 8.32
C LEU A 151 -4.41 -4.47 7.26
N TRP A 152 -4.90 -3.27 6.97
CA TRP A 152 -4.31 -2.37 5.97
C TRP A 152 -3.32 -1.37 6.59
N GLY A 153 -3.16 -1.37 7.91
CA GLY A 153 -2.14 -0.58 8.63
C GLY A 153 -0.82 -1.33 8.76
N LEU A 154 0.26 -0.61 9.03
CA LEU A 154 1.52 -1.24 9.43
C LEU A 154 1.39 -1.86 10.83
N ASP A 155 0.79 -1.09 11.74
CA ASP A 155 0.43 -1.42 13.11
C ASP A 155 -0.80 -0.59 13.52
N ASP A 156 -1.44 -0.95 14.62
CA ASP A 156 -2.60 -0.23 15.15
C ASP A 156 -2.24 1.08 15.87
N TYR A 157 -1.05 1.18 16.46
CA TYR A 157 -0.68 2.27 17.36
C TYR A 157 0.54 3.07 16.89
N GLN A 158 1.60 2.40 16.43
CA GLN A 158 2.93 2.99 16.23
C GLN A 158 3.45 2.79 14.80
N PHE A 159 4.21 3.74 14.27
CA PHE A 159 4.90 3.57 12.98
C PHE A 159 6.40 3.75 13.13
N LEU A 160 6.84 4.78 13.84
CA LEU A 160 8.24 5.13 14.00
C LEU A 160 9.14 4.03 14.58
N PRO A 161 8.70 3.10 15.45
CA PRO A 161 9.55 1.98 15.90
C PRO A 161 10.02 1.09 14.74
N PHE A 162 9.16 0.90 13.73
CA PHE A 162 9.52 0.13 12.54
C PHE A 162 10.46 0.92 11.65
N LEU A 163 10.16 2.20 11.41
CA LEU A 163 11.00 3.05 10.55
C LEU A 163 12.40 3.21 11.16
N LEU A 164 12.51 3.68 12.39
CA LEU A 164 13.79 3.91 13.06
C LEU A 164 14.52 2.59 13.41
N GLY A 165 13.78 1.56 13.78
CA GLY A 165 14.34 0.22 14.02
C GLY A 165 14.92 -0.41 12.75
N SER A 166 14.36 -0.10 11.57
CA SER A 166 14.94 -0.56 10.30
C SER A 166 16.28 0.12 10.01
N SER A 167 16.46 1.38 10.45
CA SER A 167 17.74 2.10 10.40
C SER A 167 18.78 1.48 11.34
N GLU A 168 18.37 1.10 12.55
CA GLU A 168 19.22 0.38 13.52
C GLU A 168 19.73 -0.94 12.93
N LEU A 169 18.89 -1.63 12.16
CA LEU A 169 19.20 -2.91 11.53
C LEU A 169 19.85 -2.81 10.14
N HIS A 170 20.19 -1.61 9.64
CA HIS A 170 20.62 -1.40 8.25
C HIS A 170 21.80 -2.27 7.79
N SER A 171 22.74 -2.59 8.69
CA SER A 171 23.91 -3.45 8.44
C SER A 171 23.73 -4.89 8.93
N SER A 172 22.57 -5.23 9.49
CA SER A 172 22.30 -6.56 10.01
C SER A 172 21.96 -7.55 8.90
N ALA A 173 22.45 -8.78 9.04
CA ALA A 173 22.08 -9.90 8.18
C ALA A 173 20.81 -10.64 8.66
N CYS A 174 20.21 -10.23 9.80
CA CYS A 174 19.00 -10.90 10.30
C CYS A 174 17.79 -10.61 9.40
N VAL A 175 16.84 -11.53 9.38
CA VAL A 175 15.53 -11.38 8.75
C VAL A 175 14.45 -11.22 9.83
N LEU A 176 13.23 -10.85 9.43
CA LEU A 176 12.10 -10.62 10.35
C LEU A 176 11.84 -11.80 11.30
N ASP A 177 12.05 -13.03 10.84
CA ASP A 177 11.79 -14.24 11.63
C ASP A 177 12.84 -14.50 12.71
N ASN A 178 14.03 -13.90 12.60
CA ASN A 178 15.15 -14.09 13.52
C ASN A 178 15.79 -12.76 13.93
N LEU A 179 14.96 -11.82 14.39
CA LEU A 179 15.41 -10.51 14.84
C LEU A 179 16.25 -10.61 16.13
N LYS A 180 17.38 -9.90 16.14
CA LYS A 180 18.12 -9.58 17.36
C LYS A 180 17.36 -8.53 18.19
N SER A 181 17.70 -8.43 19.47
CA SER A 181 17.19 -7.36 20.34
C SER A 181 17.42 -6.00 19.68
N SER A 182 16.33 -5.30 19.37
CA SER A 182 16.29 -4.07 18.58
C SER A 182 14.94 -3.38 18.78
N CYS A 183 14.88 -2.08 18.47
CA CYS A 183 13.63 -1.30 18.50
C CYS A 183 12.55 -1.93 17.61
N TYR A 184 12.95 -2.41 16.42
CA TYR A 184 12.06 -3.10 15.48
C TYR A 184 11.48 -4.38 16.07
N LYS A 185 12.33 -5.19 16.74
CA LYS A 185 11.89 -6.43 17.38
C LYS A 185 10.88 -6.17 18.47
N GLU A 186 11.13 -5.20 19.35
CA GLU A 186 10.18 -4.88 20.42
C GLU A 186 8.80 -4.47 19.87
N ALA A 187 8.76 -3.80 18.72
CA ALA A 187 7.51 -3.45 18.04
C ALA A 187 6.79 -4.67 17.45
N VAL A 188 7.53 -5.59 16.82
CA VAL A 188 6.99 -6.86 16.31
C VAL A 188 6.45 -7.74 17.45
N ASP A 189 7.18 -7.83 18.56
CA ASP A 189 6.75 -8.58 19.74
C ASP A 189 5.46 -7.99 20.33
N PHE A 190 5.33 -6.66 20.34
CA PHE A 190 4.11 -5.99 20.79
C PHE A 190 2.88 -6.30 19.91
N ILE A 191 3.05 -6.41 18.59
CA ILE A 191 1.99 -6.87 17.67
C ILE A 191 1.56 -8.30 18.01
N LYS A 192 2.53 -9.19 18.23
CA LYS A 192 2.24 -10.60 18.57
C LYS A 192 1.47 -10.70 19.89
N GLU A 193 1.82 -9.87 20.87
CA GLU A 193 1.13 -9.80 22.17
C GLU A 193 -0.31 -9.29 22.05
N THR A 194 -0.52 -8.22 21.28
CA THR A 194 -1.80 -7.51 21.20
C THR A 194 -2.77 -8.14 20.19
N LYS A 195 -2.28 -8.56 19.02
CA LYS A 195 -3.08 -9.09 17.91
C LYS A 195 -2.94 -10.60 17.70
N GLY A 196 -1.80 -11.20 18.06
CA GLY A 196 -1.52 -12.63 17.88
C GLY A 196 -2.17 -13.55 18.93
N LYS A 197 -3.13 -13.04 19.72
CA LYS A 197 -3.84 -13.83 20.73
C LYS A 197 -4.51 -15.05 20.10
N GLY A 198 -4.36 -16.22 20.73
CA GLY A 198 -4.86 -17.49 20.20
C GLY A 198 -3.92 -18.17 19.20
N GLY A 199 -2.67 -17.71 19.06
CA GLY A 199 -1.66 -18.34 18.20
C GLY A 199 -1.79 -17.96 16.72
N ILE A 200 -2.48 -16.85 16.41
CA ILE A 200 -2.66 -16.37 15.04
C ILE A 200 -1.30 -15.92 14.49
N PRO A 201 -0.83 -16.50 13.36
CA PRO A 201 0.45 -16.12 12.76
C PRO A 201 0.52 -14.65 12.30
N ILE A 202 1.75 -14.09 12.26
CA ILE A 202 1.97 -12.66 12.01
C ILE A 202 1.50 -12.22 10.62
N GLU A 203 1.55 -13.11 9.62
CA GLU A 203 1.07 -12.86 8.26
C GLU A 203 -0.41 -12.49 8.19
N PHE A 204 -1.21 -12.91 9.17
CA PHE A 204 -2.64 -12.62 9.22
C PHE A 204 -2.97 -11.38 10.04
N VAL A 205 -2.10 -10.97 10.97
CA VAL A 205 -2.35 -9.80 11.84
C VAL A 205 -1.59 -8.55 11.42
N ALA A 206 -0.51 -8.71 10.65
CA ALA A 206 0.29 -7.62 10.10
C ALA A 206 0.85 -7.98 8.69
N PRO A 207 -0.01 -8.12 7.67
CA PRO A 207 0.40 -8.54 6.33
C PRO A 207 1.38 -7.58 5.65
N LYS A 208 1.28 -6.27 5.92
CA LYS A 208 2.24 -5.25 5.42
C LYS A 208 3.66 -5.56 5.92
N LEU A 209 3.83 -5.81 7.23
CA LEU A 209 5.13 -6.19 7.80
C LEU A 209 5.62 -7.53 7.24
N TYR A 210 4.72 -8.52 7.17
CA TYR A 210 5.06 -9.85 6.66
C TYR A 210 5.52 -9.83 5.19
N SER A 211 4.95 -8.95 4.36
CA SER A 211 5.36 -8.79 2.95
C SER A 211 6.81 -8.34 2.78
N MET A 212 7.40 -7.73 3.83
CA MET A 212 8.76 -7.22 3.82
C MET A 212 9.79 -8.18 4.43
N ARG A 213 9.38 -9.36 4.93
CA ARG A 213 10.21 -10.25 5.76
C ARG A 213 11.53 -10.73 5.14
N ASN A 214 11.58 -10.82 3.81
CA ASN A 214 12.72 -11.33 3.04
C ASN A 214 13.54 -10.22 2.38
N LEU A 215 13.21 -8.94 2.63
CA LEU A 215 13.92 -7.81 2.05
C LEU A 215 15.16 -7.46 2.86
N LYS A 216 16.13 -6.80 2.23
CA LYS A 216 17.24 -6.19 2.95
C LYS A 216 16.72 -5.03 3.79
N TRP A 217 17.32 -4.78 4.96
CA TRP A 217 16.91 -3.68 5.85
C TRP A 217 16.94 -2.31 5.19
N THR A 218 17.84 -2.09 4.24
CA THR A 218 17.86 -0.87 3.42
C THR A 218 16.59 -0.71 2.59
N ASP A 219 16.08 -1.80 2.02
CA ASP A 219 14.86 -1.78 1.21
C ASP A 219 13.62 -1.65 2.10
N VAL A 220 13.62 -2.31 3.27
CA VAL A 220 12.59 -2.15 4.30
C VAL A 220 12.51 -0.68 4.74
N ASN A 221 13.65 -0.06 5.05
CA ASN A 221 13.73 1.33 5.48
C ASN A 221 13.18 2.29 4.41
N VAL A 222 13.59 2.15 3.15
CA VAL A 222 13.08 2.98 2.05
C VAL A 222 11.56 2.85 1.90
N ARG A 223 11.02 1.62 2.00
CA ARG A 223 9.57 1.40 1.96
C ARG A 223 8.84 2.06 3.13
N LEU A 224 9.37 1.91 4.34
CA LEU A 224 8.80 2.51 5.54
C LEU A 224 8.85 4.04 5.51
N PHE A 225 9.88 4.65 4.93
CA PHE A 225 9.93 6.09 4.70
C PHE A 225 8.80 6.59 3.78
N ARG A 226 8.58 5.89 2.66
CA ARG A 226 7.48 6.22 1.73
C ARG A 226 6.14 6.07 2.42
N MET A 227 5.92 4.93 3.06
CA MET A 227 4.70 4.64 3.79
C MET A 227 4.45 5.62 4.94
N TYR A 228 5.45 6.03 5.73
CA TYR A 228 5.26 7.03 6.79
C TYR A 228 4.85 8.39 6.22
N ASN A 229 5.49 8.78 5.11
CA ASN A 229 5.15 10.02 4.44
C ASN A 229 3.69 10.01 3.94
N GLU A 230 3.23 8.89 3.40
CA GLU A 230 1.88 8.72 2.85
C GLU A 230 0.81 8.52 3.94
N ASP A 231 1.02 7.54 4.81
CA ASP A 231 0.05 7.06 5.80
C ASP A 231 0.01 7.93 7.06
N VAL A 232 1.06 8.72 7.36
CA VAL A 232 1.13 9.55 8.59
C VAL A 232 1.23 11.04 8.28
N LEU A 233 2.18 11.48 7.44
CA LEU A 233 2.40 12.91 7.21
C LEU A 233 1.45 13.52 6.17
N ARG A 234 0.99 12.71 5.21
CA ARG A 234 0.09 13.12 4.12
C ARG A 234 -1.31 12.48 4.22
N SER A 235 -1.60 11.77 5.30
CA SER A 235 -2.90 11.11 5.46
C SER A 235 -4.01 12.13 5.78
N GLU A 236 -5.01 12.16 4.91
CA GLU A 236 -6.26 12.86 5.13
C GLU A 236 -7.42 11.97 4.68
N LEU A 237 -8.54 11.99 5.42
CA LEU A 237 -9.84 11.83 4.79
C LEU A 237 -9.91 12.84 3.63
N SER A 238 -9.87 12.28 2.40
CA SER A 238 -9.84 12.88 1.07
C SER A 238 -10.21 14.36 0.96
N THR A 239 -9.42 15.14 0.19
CA THR A 239 -9.93 15.75 -1.06
C THR A 239 -8.87 16.37 -1.97
N SER A 240 -9.04 16.08 -3.27
CA SER A 240 -8.87 16.99 -4.42
C SER A 240 -7.51 17.19 -5.11
N ALA A 241 -6.46 16.46 -4.75
CA ALA A 241 -5.30 16.27 -5.65
C ALA A 241 -4.54 14.96 -5.41
N THR A 242 -4.75 14.37 -4.23
CA THR A 242 -4.01 13.22 -3.69
C THR A 242 -4.76 11.90 -3.76
N ALA A 243 -5.73 11.76 -4.65
CA ALA A 243 -6.21 10.42 -4.93
C ALA A 243 -5.14 9.57 -5.66
N ARG A 244 -4.06 10.20 -6.14
CA ARG A 244 -2.91 9.59 -6.85
C ARG A 244 -2.01 8.64 -6.03
N MET A 245 -2.35 8.28 -4.79
CA MET A 245 -1.44 7.58 -3.84
C MET A 245 -1.86 6.15 -3.44
N PHE A 246 -2.56 5.42 -4.31
CA PHE A 246 -2.68 3.98 -4.14
C PHE A 246 -2.20 3.29 -5.41
N GLY A 247 -1.49 2.17 -5.25
CA GLY A 247 -1.37 1.25 -6.37
C GLY A 247 -2.76 0.90 -6.89
N LYS A 248 -2.87 0.78 -8.21
CA LYS A 248 -4.13 0.46 -8.89
C LYS A 248 -3.87 -0.63 -9.91
N PHE A 249 -4.79 -1.56 -10.03
CA PHE A 249 -4.74 -2.59 -11.06
C PHE A 249 -5.72 -2.27 -12.18
N VAL A 250 -5.20 -1.80 -13.31
CA VAL A 250 -5.98 -1.42 -14.48
C VAL A 250 -5.72 -2.42 -15.61
N VAL A 251 -6.79 -2.96 -16.18
CA VAL A 251 -6.74 -3.93 -17.28
C VAL A 251 -7.28 -3.27 -18.54
N LEU A 252 -6.59 -3.46 -19.67
CA LEU A 252 -7.11 -3.12 -20.98
C LEU A 252 -7.53 -4.42 -21.66
N GLU A 253 -8.81 -4.52 -21.99
CA GLU A 253 -9.44 -5.62 -22.73
C GLU A 253 -9.81 -5.16 -24.16
N GLY A 254 -10.00 -6.13 -25.05
CA GLY A 254 -10.32 -5.86 -26.45
C GLY A 254 -9.90 -7.00 -27.37
N ILE A 255 -10.45 -7.03 -28.58
CA ILE A 255 -10.08 -8.03 -29.61
C ILE A 255 -8.61 -7.93 -30.04
N ASP A 256 -8.12 -8.96 -30.72
CA ASP A 256 -6.77 -8.93 -31.30
C ASP A 256 -6.58 -7.74 -32.23
N LYS A 257 -5.39 -7.15 -32.12
CA LYS A 257 -5.00 -5.91 -32.83
C LYS A 257 -5.88 -4.69 -32.57
N SER A 258 -6.64 -4.63 -31.48
CA SER A 258 -7.37 -3.40 -31.11
C SER A 258 -6.45 -2.21 -30.76
N GLY A 259 -5.19 -2.46 -30.40
CA GLY A 259 -4.20 -1.41 -30.08
C GLY A 259 -3.83 -1.31 -28.60
N LYS A 260 -4.21 -2.31 -27.78
CA LYS A 260 -3.93 -2.36 -26.33
C LYS A 260 -2.47 -2.15 -25.98
N THR A 261 -1.56 -2.94 -26.56
CA THR A 261 -0.12 -2.86 -26.25
C THR A 261 0.46 -1.46 -26.55
N ALA A 262 0.10 -0.89 -27.70
CA ALA A 262 0.51 0.47 -28.07
C ALA A 262 -0.09 1.52 -27.13
N THR A 263 -1.35 1.34 -26.74
CA THR A 263 -2.05 2.21 -25.78
C THR A 263 -1.38 2.16 -24.41
N ILE A 264 -1.04 0.97 -23.88
CA ILE A 264 -0.34 0.82 -22.59
C ILE A 264 1.05 1.45 -22.65
N ALA A 265 1.81 1.22 -23.73
CA ALA A 265 3.13 1.82 -23.90
C ALA A 265 3.04 3.35 -23.84
N ARG A 266 2.14 3.93 -24.64
CA ARG A 266 1.92 5.38 -24.72
C ARG A 266 1.39 5.97 -23.41
N LEU A 267 0.41 5.30 -22.78
CA LEU A 267 -0.13 5.66 -21.48
C LEU A 267 0.97 5.68 -20.41
N SER A 268 1.80 4.63 -20.37
CA SER A 268 2.88 4.52 -19.39
C SER A 268 3.96 5.59 -19.58
N GLU A 269 4.30 5.93 -20.83
CA GLU A 269 5.23 7.00 -21.16
C GLU A 269 4.67 8.35 -20.68
N ARG A 270 3.43 8.65 -21.05
CA ARG A 270 2.77 9.92 -20.75
C ARG A 270 2.60 10.14 -19.26
N ILE A 271 2.25 9.09 -18.52
CA ILE A 271 2.19 9.14 -17.07
C ILE A 271 3.54 9.50 -16.46
N ARG A 272 4.63 8.88 -16.94
CA ARG A 272 5.98 9.11 -16.42
C ARG A 272 6.52 10.49 -16.78
N SER A 273 6.29 10.95 -18.02
CA SER A 273 6.82 12.24 -18.50
C SER A 273 6.08 13.44 -17.90
N GLU A 274 4.76 13.35 -17.76
CA GLU A 274 3.92 14.42 -17.21
C GLU A 274 3.83 14.36 -15.67
N GLY A 275 4.47 13.37 -15.03
CA GLY A 275 4.44 13.18 -13.58
C GLY A 275 3.02 12.98 -13.03
N LEU A 276 2.14 12.36 -13.84
CA LEU A 276 0.71 12.27 -13.53
C LEU A 276 0.41 11.36 -12.33
N PHE A 277 1.31 10.46 -11.96
CA PHE A 277 1.17 9.60 -10.78
C PHE A 277 2.50 9.54 -10.04
N SER A 278 2.46 9.55 -8.70
CA SER A 278 3.65 9.48 -7.84
C SER A 278 4.08 8.05 -7.50
N VAL A 279 3.50 7.05 -8.19
CA VAL A 279 3.78 5.63 -8.02
C VAL A 279 4.47 5.06 -9.27
N ASP A 280 5.26 4.01 -9.08
CA ASP A 280 5.87 3.29 -10.19
C ASP A 280 4.79 2.72 -11.12
N VAL A 281 5.02 2.80 -12.43
CA VAL A 281 4.14 2.22 -13.46
C VAL A 281 4.76 0.92 -13.95
N LEU A 282 4.08 -0.19 -13.68
CA LEU A 282 4.47 -1.53 -14.13
C LEU A 282 3.50 -2.01 -15.21
N THR A 283 4.04 -2.48 -16.31
CA THR A 283 3.26 -2.96 -17.46
C THR A 283 3.51 -4.45 -17.67
N PHE A 284 2.46 -5.23 -17.87
CA PHE A 284 2.55 -6.66 -18.21
C PHE A 284 1.31 -7.08 -19.01
N GLY A 285 1.25 -8.33 -19.46
CA GLY A 285 0.10 -8.81 -20.22
C GLY A 285 0.03 -10.32 -20.29
N PHE A 286 -1.13 -10.82 -20.74
CA PHE A 286 -1.36 -12.25 -20.92
C PHE A 286 -1.65 -12.59 -22.39
N PRO A 287 -1.04 -13.65 -22.93
CA PRO A 287 -0.14 -14.57 -22.25
C PRO A 287 1.25 -13.97 -21.98
N ASN A 288 1.83 -14.27 -20.82
CA ASN A 288 3.24 -14.03 -20.55
C ASN A 288 4.06 -15.12 -21.27
N ARG A 289 4.51 -14.83 -22.49
CA ARG A 289 5.22 -15.79 -23.37
C ARG A 289 6.59 -16.24 -22.84
N ASN A 290 7.12 -15.56 -21.83
CA ASN A 290 8.43 -15.89 -21.24
C ASN A 290 8.36 -17.05 -20.24
N SER A 291 7.17 -17.39 -19.73
CA SER A 291 7.03 -18.50 -18.77
C SER A 291 6.92 -19.86 -19.45
N ALA A 292 7.06 -20.94 -18.68
CA ALA A 292 6.95 -22.30 -19.21
C ALA A 292 5.58 -22.55 -19.86
N THR A 293 4.48 -22.12 -19.21
CA THR A 293 3.13 -22.18 -19.80
C THR A 293 3.01 -21.24 -21.01
N GLY A 294 3.64 -20.07 -20.93
CA GLY A 294 3.71 -19.09 -22.02
C GLY A 294 4.30 -19.64 -23.32
N GLN A 295 5.39 -20.40 -23.24
CA GLN A 295 6.02 -21.03 -24.40
C GLN A 295 5.13 -22.06 -25.09
N VAL A 296 4.31 -22.79 -24.31
CA VAL A 296 3.34 -23.74 -24.88
C VAL A 296 2.18 -22.99 -25.54
N ILE A 297 1.70 -21.91 -24.91
CA ILE A 297 0.67 -21.03 -25.48
C ILE A 297 1.15 -20.40 -26.79
N ASP A 298 2.40 -19.94 -26.85
CA ASP A 298 3.00 -19.33 -28.04
C ASP A 298 2.98 -20.29 -29.24
N LYS A 299 3.41 -21.53 -29.04
CA LYS A 299 3.32 -22.61 -30.05
C LYS A 299 1.88 -22.87 -30.49
N TYR A 300 0.93 -22.82 -29.57
CA TYR A 300 -0.49 -23.03 -29.89
C TYR A 300 -1.09 -21.87 -30.70
N LEU A 301 -0.78 -20.62 -30.34
CA LEU A 301 -1.21 -19.42 -31.05
C LEU A 301 -0.59 -19.32 -32.44
N GLY A 302 0.69 -19.70 -32.58
CA GLY A 302 1.39 -19.79 -33.85
C GLY A 302 0.98 -20.99 -34.72
N GLY A 303 0.08 -21.86 -34.23
CA GLY A 303 -0.43 -23.00 -35.00
C GLY A 303 0.50 -24.21 -35.06
N MET A 304 1.63 -24.20 -34.36
CA MET A 304 2.59 -25.32 -34.31
C MET A 304 2.03 -26.52 -33.55
N ILE A 305 1.16 -26.28 -32.57
CA ILE A 305 0.44 -27.33 -31.85
C ILE A 305 -1.06 -27.04 -31.84
N THR A 306 -1.86 -28.09 -31.69
CA THR A 306 -3.32 -28.01 -31.54
C THR A 306 -3.71 -28.60 -30.20
N LEU A 307 -4.61 -27.91 -29.50
CA LEU A 307 -5.15 -28.29 -28.19
C LEU A 307 -6.68 -28.17 -28.25
N PRO A 308 -7.41 -29.04 -27.54
CA PRO A 308 -8.83 -28.82 -27.27
C PRO A 308 -9.09 -27.45 -26.62
N PRO A 309 -10.23 -26.79 -26.87
CA PRO A 309 -10.55 -25.47 -26.32
C PRO A 309 -10.39 -25.36 -24.80
N GLU A 310 -10.79 -26.39 -24.07
CA GLU A 310 -10.74 -26.48 -22.61
C GLU A 310 -9.30 -26.56 -22.12
N ALA A 311 -8.48 -27.43 -22.73
CA ALA A 311 -7.06 -27.57 -22.40
C ALA A 311 -6.29 -26.27 -22.67
N ALA A 312 -6.57 -25.62 -23.82
CA ALA A 312 -5.99 -24.31 -24.11
C ALA A 312 -6.41 -23.28 -23.06
N HIS A 313 -7.70 -23.21 -22.70
CA HIS A 313 -8.21 -22.26 -21.70
C HIS A 313 -7.55 -22.46 -20.32
N LEU A 314 -7.43 -23.70 -19.84
CA LEU A 314 -6.76 -24.01 -18.57
C LEU A 314 -5.28 -23.62 -18.61
N LEU A 315 -4.61 -23.78 -19.75
CA LEU A 315 -3.21 -23.35 -19.91
C LEU A 315 -3.07 -21.83 -19.85
N PHE A 316 -3.98 -21.08 -20.50
CA PHE A 316 -4.05 -19.62 -20.36
C PHE A 316 -4.35 -19.18 -18.93
N SER A 317 -5.20 -19.92 -18.20
CA SER A 317 -5.47 -19.63 -16.79
C SER A 317 -4.26 -19.93 -15.90
N ALA A 318 -3.58 -21.06 -16.09
CA ALA A 318 -2.34 -21.37 -15.39
C ALA A 318 -1.27 -20.28 -15.58
N ASN A 319 -1.12 -19.78 -16.81
CA ASN A 319 -0.24 -18.65 -17.12
C ASN A 319 -0.60 -17.36 -16.36
N ARG A 320 -1.88 -17.11 -16.10
CA ARG A 320 -2.33 -16.02 -15.22
C ARG A 320 -1.99 -16.28 -13.76
N TRP A 321 -2.25 -17.49 -13.27
CA TRP A 321 -1.98 -17.88 -11.88
C TRP A 321 -0.50 -17.76 -11.49
N GLU A 322 0.43 -18.02 -12.42
CA GLU A 322 1.87 -17.78 -12.22
C GLU A 322 2.17 -16.33 -11.81
N MET A 323 1.38 -15.37 -12.27
CA MET A 323 1.55 -13.93 -11.99
C MET A 323 0.75 -13.44 -10.79
N ARG A 324 -0.08 -14.28 -10.14
CA ARG A 324 -0.99 -13.85 -9.07
C ARG A 324 -0.26 -13.17 -7.92
N GLN A 325 0.84 -13.76 -7.45
CA GLN A 325 1.60 -13.23 -6.32
C GLN A 325 2.22 -11.87 -6.67
N PHE A 326 2.79 -11.74 -7.87
CA PHE A 326 3.30 -10.47 -8.37
C PHE A 326 2.21 -9.38 -8.40
N ILE A 327 1.00 -9.71 -8.89
CA ILE A 327 -0.12 -8.76 -8.93
C ILE A 327 -0.49 -8.30 -7.51
N LEU A 328 -0.61 -9.23 -6.56
CA LEU A 328 -0.95 -8.91 -5.17
C LEU A 328 0.10 -8.03 -4.48
N GLU A 329 1.39 -8.33 -4.67
CA GLU A 329 2.49 -7.60 -4.04
C GLU A 329 2.63 -6.17 -4.58
N ASN A 330 2.40 -5.99 -5.89
CA ASN A 330 2.67 -4.72 -6.55
C ASN A 330 1.44 -3.82 -6.67
N ARG A 331 0.21 -4.36 -6.67
CA ARG A 331 -1.01 -3.55 -6.83
C ARG A 331 -1.28 -2.59 -5.68
N ALA A 332 -0.63 -2.77 -4.53
CA ALA A 332 -0.77 -1.88 -3.38
C ALA A 332 0.11 -0.62 -3.51
N VAL A 333 1.21 -0.70 -4.26
CA VAL A 333 2.29 0.31 -4.27
C VAL A 333 2.62 0.85 -5.66
N SER A 334 2.06 0.26 -6.73
CA SER A 334 2.33 0.60 -8.12
C SER A 334 1.06 0.67 -8.95
N LEU A 335 1.07 1.49 -10.00
CA LEU A 335 0.06 1.41 -11.06
C LEU A 335 0.41 0.25 -11.98
N LEU A 336 -0.41 -0.80 -11.92
CA LEU A 336 -0.32 -1.96 -12.78
C LEU A 336 -1.20 -1.75 -14.01
N LEU A 337 -0.59 -1.71 -15.19
CA LEU A 337 -1.28 -1.69 -16.48
C LEU A 337 -1.14 -3.05 -17.16
N CYS A 338 -2.26 -3.72 -17.37
CA CYS A 338 -2.28 -5.09 -17.87
C CYS A 338 -2.94 -5.20 -19.25
N ASP A 339 -2.20 -5.72 -20.23
CA ASP A 339 -2.70 -6.08 -21.55
C ASP A 339 -3.39 -7.45 -21.46
N ARG A 340 -4.73 -7.44 -21.44
CA ARG A 340 -5.62 -8.60 -21.28
C ARG A 340 -5.51 -9.30 -19.94
N TYR A 341 -6.63 -9.78 -19.42
CA TYR A 341 -6.67 -10.57 -18.19
C TYR A 341 -7.64 -11.75 -18.31
N PHE A 342 -8.34 -12.12 -17.23
CA PHE A 342 -9.24 -13.27 -17.26
C PHE A 342 -10.48 -13.05 -18.14
N TYR A 343 -10.91 -11.80 -18.42
CA TYR A 343 -12.05 -11.55 -19.33
C TYR A 343 -11.72 -11.96 -20.76
N SER A 344 -10.51 -11.69 -21.24
CA SER A 344 -10.00 -12.27 -22.49
C SER A 344 -10.12 -13.79 -22.50
N GLY A 345 -9.71 -14.45 -21.41
CA GLY A 345 -9.81 -15.91 -21.26
C GLY A 345 -11.25 -16.43 -21.36
N ILE A 346 -12.19 -15.76 -20.69
CA ILE A 346 -13.60 -16.11 -20.69
C ILE A 346 -14.20 -15.94 -22.09
N VAL A 347 -14.04 -14.76 -22.68
CA VAL A 347 -14.70 -14.39 -23.93
C VAL A 347 -14.17 -15.20 -25.12
N TYR A 348 -12.85 -15.38 -25.23
CA TYR A 348 -12.26 -16.14 -26.33
C TYR A 348 -12.64 -17.63 -26.29
N THR A 349 -12.79 -18.20 -25.09
CA THR A 349 -13.21 -19.60 -24.95
C THR A 349 -14.71 -19.74 -25.17
N HIS A 350 -15.52 -18.82 -24.66
CA HIS A 350 -16.97 -18.81 -24.92
C HIS A 350 -17.29 -18.68 -26.42
N ALA A 351 -16.53 -17.86 -27.16
CA ALA A 351 -16.69 -17.72 -28.62
C ALA A 351 -16.43 -19.00 -29.44
N LYS A 352 -15.90 -20.06 -28.78
CA LYS A 352 -15.72 -21.41 -29.34
C LYS A 352 -16.86 -22.37 -28.97
N GLY A 353 -17.87 -21.91 -28.23
CA GLY A 353 -19.05 -22.71 -27.85
C GLY A 353 -19.01 -23.32 -26.45
N ILE A 354 -18.04 -22.94 -25.61
CA ILE A 354 -17.95 -23.43 -24.22
C ILE A 354 -18.84 -22.58 -23.30
N ASP A 355 -19.46 -23.21 -22.31
CA ASP A 355 -20.32 -22.53 -21.35
C ASP A 355 -19.60 -21.42 -20.58
N LEU A 356 -20.30 -20.30 -20.38
CA LEU A 356 -19.74 -19.08 -19.79
C LEU A 356 -19.44 -19.28 -18.29
N GLY A 357 -20.26 -20.07 -17.59
CA GLY A 357 -20.03 -20.45 -16.19
C GLY A 357 -18.75 -21.27 -16.06
N TRP A 358 -18.57 -22.28 -16.91
CA TRP A 358 -17.33 -23.05 -16.96
C TRP A 358 -16.10 -22.17 -17.24
N CYS A 359 -16.19 -21.26 -18.21
CA CYS A 359 -15.09 -20.36 -18.57
C CYS A 359 -14.64 -19.44 -17.41
N SER A 360 -15.52 -19.14 -16.46
CA SER A 360 -15.20 -18.28 -15.32
C SER A 360 -14.52 -19.02 -14.16
N GLY A 361 -14.76 -20.33 -14.03
CA GLY A 361 -14.28 -21.15 -12.91
C GLY A 361 -12.77 -21.13 -12.72
N PRO A 362 -11.95 -21.38 -13.76
CA PRO A 362 -10.50 -21.52 -13.63
C PRO A 362 -9.76 -20.31 -13.03
N ASP A 363 -10.30 -19.10 -13.20
CA ASP A 363 -9.69 -17.87 -12.67
C ASP A 363 -10.31 -17.42 -11.32
N THR A 364 -11.16 -18.25 -10.70
CA THR A 364 -11.75 -17.96 -9.39
C THR A 364 -10.67 -17.80 -8.31
N GLY A 365 -10.59 -16.61 -7.70
CA GLY A 365 -9.56 -16.28 -6.70
C GLY A 365 -8.39 -15.45 -7.25
N MET A 366 -8.39 -15.13 -8.56
CA MET A 366 -7.53 -14.11 -9.13
C MET A 366 -7.92 -12.70 -8.61
N PRO A 367 -6.95 -11.79 -8.38
CA PRO A 367 -7.24 -10.44 -7.92
C PRO A 367 -8.12 -9.67 -8.91
N LEU A 368 -9.22 -9.08 -8.44
CA LEU A 368 -10.06 -8.23 -9.29
C LEU A 368 -9.34 -6.92 -9.64
N PRO A 369 -9.45 -6.44 -10.90
CA PRO A 369 -8.94 -5.13 -11.27
C PRO A 369 -9.77 -4.00 -10.64
N ASP A 370 -9.12 -2.86 -10.40
CA ASP A 370 -9.76 -1.62 -9.94
C ASP A 370 -10.54 -0.95 -11.09
N LEU A 371 -10.08 -1.11 -12.34
CA LEU A 371 -10.73 -0.58 -13.53
C LEU A 371 -10.41 -1.45 -14.75
N VAL A 372 -11.41 -1.63 -15.61
CA VAL A 372 -11.25 -2.30 -16.91
C VAL A 372 -11.60 -1.31 -18.01
N PHE A 373 -10.72 -1.17 -19.00
CA PHE A 373 -11.01 -0.44 -20.22
C PHE A 373 -11.18 -1.43 -21.36
N PHE A 374 -12.37 -1.49 -21.93
CA PHE A 374 -12.60 -2.22 -23.17
C PHE A 374 -12.36 -1.28 -24.35
N ILE A 375 -11.29 -1.52 -25.10
CA ILE A 375 -11.02 -0.80 -26.35
C ILE A 375 -11.94 -1.39 -27.43
N ASP A 376 -13.05 -0.71 -27.66
CA ASP A 376 -14.09 -1.11 -28.60
C ASP A 376 -13.69 -0.71 -30.03
N THR A 377 -13.01 -1.63 -30.71
CA THR A 377 -12.66 -1.50 -32.13
C THR A 377 -13.51 -2.47 -32.93
N HIS A 378 -14.15 -1.97 -33.98
CA HIS A 378 -14.95 -2.83 -34.85
C HIS A 378 -14.05 -3.87 -35.54
N PRO A 379 -14.44 -5.16 -35.58
CA PRO A 379 -13.64 -6.22 -36.19
C PRO A 379 -13.22 -5.95 -37.65
N SER A 380 -14.04 -5.25 -38.45
CA SER A 380 -13.67 -4.84 -39.82
C SER A 380 -12.53 -3.83 -39.90
N VAL A 381 -12.24 -3.09 -38.84
CA VAL A 381 -11.12 -2.13 -38.80
C VAL A 381 -9.81 -2.86 -38.52
N VAL A 382 -9.81 -3.86 -37.64
CA VAL A 382 -8.59 -4.61 -37.30
C VAL A 382 -8.11 -5.52 -38.42
N SER A 383 -9.00 -5.98 -39.30
CA SER A 383 -8.65 -6.83 -40.45
C SER A 383 -7.76 -6.12 -41.48
N HIS A 384 -7.76 -4.79 -41.49
CA HIS A 384 -6.94 -3.97 -42.38
C HIS A 384 -5.57 -3.59 -41.77
N ARG A 385 -5.30 -3.99 -40.51
CA ARG A 385 -4.02 -3.69 -39.84
C ARG A 385 -2.93 -4.67 -40.27
N ALA A 386 -1.69 -4.18 -40.33
CA ALA A 386 -0.54 -4.96 -40.79
C ALA A 386 -0.39 -6.30 -40.04
N GLY A 387 -0.10 -7.37 -40.80
CA GLY A 387 0.12 -8.73 -40.31
C GLY A 387 -1.12 -9.47 -39.82
N PHE A 388 -2.34 -9.00 -40.13
CA PHE A 388 -3.58 -9.67 -39.68
C PHE A 388 -3.68 -11.08 -40.28
N GLY A 389 -4.08 -12.04 -39.45
CA GLY A 389 -4.20 -13.44 -39.83
C GLY A 389 -2.95 -14.29 -39.52
N ALA A 390 -1.94 -13.70 -38.87
CA ALA A 390 -0.71 -14.39 -38.50
C ALA A 390 -0.91 -15.35 -37.32
N GLU A 391 -1.80 -15.01 -36.38
CA GLU A 391 -2.13 -15.86 -35.23
C GLU A 391 -3.46 -16.59 -35.40
N ARG A 392 -3.60 -17.72 -34.69
CA ARG A 392 -4.75 -18.64 -34.74
C ARG A 392 -6.11 -17.95 -34.65
N TYR A 393 -6.23 -16.88 -33.86
CA TYR A 393 -7.50 -16.20 -33.57
C TYR A 393 -7.80 -14.98 -34.44
N GLU A 394 -6.88 -14.57 -35.31
CA GLU A 394 -7.05 -13.39 -36.17
C GLU A 394 -7.89 -13.73 -37.41
N ARG A 395 -9.13 -14.19 -37.18
CA ARG A 395 -10.11 -14.57 -38.21
C ARG A 395 -11.37 -13.74 -38.03
N MET A 396 -11.82 -13.09 -39.10
CA MET A 396 -12.94 -12.13 -39.10
C MET A 396 -14.16 -12.64 -38.30
N ARG A 397 -14.75 -13.76 -38.74
CA ARG A 397 -15.93 -14.37 -38.10
C ARG A 397 -15.71 -14.78 -36.65
N PHE A 398 -14.48 -15.10 -36.25
CA PHE A 398 -14.17 -15.44 -34.87
C PHE A 398 -14.09 -14.18 -34.02
N LEU A 399 -13.43 -13.12 -34.51
CA LEU A 399 -13.33 -11.85 -33.82
C LEU A 399 -14.68 -11.14 -33.68
N GLU A 400 -15.61 -11.32 -34.61
CA GLU A 400 -17.01 -10.89 -34.46
C GLU A 400 -17.67 -11.52 -33.23
N ARG A 401 -17.59 -12.86 -33.09
CA ARG A 401 -18.12 -13.56 -31.90
C ARG A 401 -17.42 -13.16 -30.61
N VAL A 402 -16.10 -12.94 -30.66
CA VAL A 402 -15.33 -12.47 -29.50
C VAL A 402 -15.77 -11.06 -29.12
N HIS A 403 -15.97 -10.16 -30.09
CA HIS A 403 -16.46 -8.80 -29.84
C HIS A 403 -17.84 -8.82 -29.18
N GLU A 404 -18.79 -9.56 -29.74
CA GLU A 404 -20.13 -9.76 -29.16
C GLU A 404 -20.05 -10.31 -27.73
N GLY A 405 -19.17 -11.28 -27.49
CA GLY A 405 -18.93 -11.85 -26.18
C GLY A 405 -18.38 -10.84 -25.17
N TYR A 406 -17.46 -9.96 -25.58
CA TYR A 406 -16.96 -8.88 -24.73
C TYR A 406 -18.07 -7.89 -24.36
N VAL A 407 -18.84 -7.42 -25.35
CA VAL A 407 -19.96 -6.51 -25.11
C VAL A 407 -20.90 -7.12 -24.08
N LYS A 408 -21.31 -8.39 -24.29
CA LYS A 408 -22.20 -9.10 -23.36
C LYS A 408 -21.62 -9.25 -21.95
N VAL A 409 -20.37 -9.67 -21.81
CA VAL A 409 -19.74 -9.95 -20.50
C VAL A 409 -19.44 -8.64 -19.75
N LEU A 410 -18.96 -7.62 -20.45
CA LEU A 410 -18.44 -6.40 -19.82
C LEU A 410 -19.50 -5.33 -19.57
N SER A 411 -20.61 -5.30 -20.32
CA SER A 411 -21.70 -4.34 -20.07
C SER A 411 -22.31 -4.46 -18.67
N GLY A 412 -22.22 -5.63 -18.03
CA GLY A 412 -22.70 -5.86 -16.66
C GLY A 412 -21.68 -5.53 -15.56
N ILE A 413 -20.46 -5.09 -15.89
CA ILE A 413 -19.37 -4.91 -14.93
C ILE A 413 -19.26 -3.42 -14.53
N PRO A 414 -19.56 -3.03 -13.28
CA PRO A 414 -19.63 -1.62 -12.87
C PRO A 414 -18.31 -0.83 -13.01
N TYR A 415 -17.18 -1.55 -12.91
CA TYR A 415 -15.83 -1.00 -13.04
C TYR A 415 -15.26 -1.16 -14.45
N CYS A 416 -16.08 -1.49 -15.45
CA CYS A 416 -15.69 -1.50 -16.86
C CYS A 416 -16.12 -0.20 -17.56
N VAL A 417 -15.25 0.31 -18.44
CA VAL A 417 -15.49 1.49 -19.27
C VAL A 417 -15.17 1.15 -20.72
N PHE A 418 -16.13 1.44 -21.60
CA PHE A 418 -15.98 1.26 -23.04
C PHE A 418 -15.30 2.50 -23.62
N VAL A 419 -14.21 2.30 -24.35
CA VAL A 419 -13.44 3.37 -24.99
C VAL A 419 -13.51 3.16 -26.49
N ASN A 420 -13.83 4.22 -27.24
CA ASN A 420 -13.87 4.15 -28.70
C ASN A 420 -12.48 3.82 -29.24
N GLY A 421 -12.30 2.62 -29.80
CA GLY A 421 -11.04 2.13 -30.33
C GLY A 421 -10.76 2.50 -31.79
N ASN A 422 -11.61 3.33 -32.40
CA ASN A 422 -11.46 3.77 -33.80
C ASN A 422 -10.76 5.14 -33.94
N GLN A 423 -10.32 5.73 -32.83
CA GLN A 423 -9.58 6.99 -32.80
C GLN A 423 -8.05 6.77 -32.75
N SER A 424 -7.27 7.86 -32.73
CA SER A 424 -5.82 7.79 -32.57
C SER A 424 -5.42 7.24 -31.20
N ILE A 425 -4.22 6.65 -31.09
CA ILE A 425 -3.72 6.13 -29.80
C ILE A 425 -3.69 7.25 -28.74
N ASP A 426 -3.29 8.47 -29.09
CA ASP A 426 -3.29 9.59 -28.15
C ASP A 426 -4.70 9.94 -27.67
N GLY A 427 -5.71 9.91 -28.55
CA GLY A 427 -7.11 10.12 -28.16
C GLY A 427 -7.64 9.03 -27.21
N ILE A 428 -7.30 7.76 -27.47
CA ILE A 428 -7.61 6.65 -26.54
C ILE A 428 -6.96 6.88 -25.18
N VAL A 429 -5.69 7.30 -25.17
CA VAL A 429 -4.94 7.59 -23.94
C VAL A 429 -5.55 8.77 -23.17
N ASP A 430 -5.99 9.83 -23.85
CA ASP A 430 -6.69 10.96 -23.24
C ASP A 430 -7.98 10.52 -22.53
N ASP A 431 -8.81 9.72 -23.20
CA ASP A 431 -10.04 9.17 -22.63
C ASP A 431 -9.78 8.29 -21.40
N ILE A 432 -8.76 7.43 -21.48
CA ILE A 432 -8.33 6.58 -20.37
C ILE A 432 -7.84 7.43 -19.20
N LEU A 433 -6.95 8.40 -19.43
CA LEU A 433 -6.41 9.27 -18.38
C LEU A 433 -7.51 10.07 -17.69
N LYS A 434 -8.43 10.67 -18.47
CA LYS A 434 -9.59 11.40 -17.94
C LYS A 434 -10.46 10.51 -17.06
N THR A 435 -10.72 9.29 -17.52
CA THR A 435 -11.54 8.32 -16.77
C THR A 435 -10.83 7.84 -15.51
N MET A 436 -9.54 7.51 -15.59
CA MET A 436 -8.73 7.16 -14.42
C MET A 436 -8.73 8.28 -13.39
N ALA A 437 -8.54 9.53 -13.82
CA ALA A 437 -8.60 10.70 -12.95
C ALA A 437 -9.96 10.85 -12.25
N THR A 438 -11.05 10.53 -12.94
CA THR A 438 -12.41 10.63 -12.40
C THR A 438 -12.74 9.48 -11.46
N ARG A 439 -12.58 8.23 -11.92
CA ARG A 439 -13.08 7.02 -11.25
C ARG A 439 -12.13 6.40 -10.24
N LEU A 440 -10.83 6.50 -10.47
CA LEU A 440 -9.83 5.99 -9.52
C LEU A 440 -9.41 7.08 -8.53
N PHE A 441 -9.56 8.34 -8.94
CA PHE A 441 -8.85 9.44 -8.32
C PHE A 441 -9.72 10.67 -7.93
N ASN A 442 -11.05 10.50 -7.80
CA ASN A 442 -11.99 11.48 -7.25
C ASN A 442 -11.69 12.96 -7.60
N LYS A 443 -11.98 13.37 -8.83
CA LYS A 443 -12.48 14.73 -9.07
C LYS A 443 -13.99 14.70 -8.85
N LYS A 444 -14.46 15.21 -7.70
CA LYS A 444 -15.76 15.88 -7.71
C LYS A 444 -15.49 17.27 -8.29
N GLU A 445 -16.19 17.56 -9.38
CA GLU A 445 -16.30 18.92 -9.93
C GLU A 445 -16.82 19.89 -8.86
#